data_AF-A0A1M6GZ76-F1
#
_entry.id   AF-A0A1M6GZ76-F1
#
_cell.length_a   1.000
_cell.length_b   1.000
_cell.length_c   1.000
_cell.angle_alpha   90.00
_cell.angle_beta   90.00
_cell.angle_gamma   90.00
#
_symmetry.space_group_name_H-M   'P 1'
#
loop_
_entity.id
_entity.type
_entity.pdbx_description
1 polymer ?
#
loop_
_entity_poly.entity_id
_entity_poly.type
_entity_poly.pdbx_seq_one_letter_code
_entity_poly.pdbx_strand_id
1 'polypeptide(L)' 'MKNNQKRDKLFVNQINTPNEVKKASREPKGYADSEPFCIMANQRHAVGSKIMNRDGTETVCTEKGWQKESHRESEKK' A
#
# COMPACT_ATOMS: atom_id res chain seq x y z
N MET A 1 -0.03 -7.62 33.31
CA MET A 1 0.77 -6.70 32.46
C MET A 1 -0.14 -6.19 31.36
N LYS A 2 -0.36 -4.87 31.22
CA LYS A 2 -1.18 -4.28 30.15
C LYS A 2 -0.30 -4.12 28.90
N ASN A 3 -0.47 -4.99 27.90
CA ASN A 3 0.23 -4.87 26.61
C ASN A 3 -0.30 -3.65 25.85
N ASN A 4 0.25 -2.46 26.14
CA ASN A 4 0.10 -1.27 25.31
C ASN A 4 1.04 -1.32 24.08
N GLN A 5 1.15 -2.48 23.44
CA GLN A 5 1.81 -2.57 22.15
C GLN A 5 0.94 -1.80 21.16
N LYS A 6 1.31 -0.55 20.88
CA LYS A 6 0.78 0.21 19.76
C LYS A 6 1.10 -0.59 18.51
N ARG A 7 0.19 -1.48 18.13
CA ARG A 7 0.32 -2.28 16.91
C ARG A 7 0.56 -1.31 15.76
N ASP A 8 1.55 -1.62 14.94
CA ASP A 8 1.97 -0.76 13.86
C ASP A 8 0.88 -0.80 12.77
N LYS A 9 0.03 0.22 12.77
CA LYS A 9 -1.18 0.28 11.94
C LYS A 9 -0.80 0.53 10.49
N LEU A 10 -1.27 -0.35 9.61
CA LEU A 10 -1.09 -0.22 8.17
C LEU A 10 -2.25 0.57 7.58
N PHE A 11 -1.93 1.54 6.73
CA PHE A 11 -2.91 2.36 6.01
C PHE A 11 -2.72 2.19 4.51
N VAL A 12 -3.82 2.29 3.77
CA VAL A 12 -3.75 2.40 2.31
C VAL A 12 -3.34 3.81 1.98
N ASN A 13 -2.22 3.93 1.27
CA ASN A 13 -1.65 5.20 0.86
C ASN A 13 -1.59 5.26 -0.66
N GLN A 14 -1.67 6.49 -1.18
CA GLN A 14 -1.37 6.84 -2.54
C GLN A 14 -0.01 7.55 -2.55
N ILE A 15 0.94 7.00 -3.28
CA ILE A 15 2.32 7.46 -3.32
C ILE A 15 2.57 8.06 -4.69
N ASN A 16 2.78 9.37 -4.77
CA ASN A 16 3.20 10.00 -6.01
C ASN A 16 4.72 10.01 -6.06
N THR A 17 5.27 9.56 -7.17
CA THR A 17 6.72 9.60 -7.40
C THR A 17 7.24 11.06 -7.39
N PRO A 18 8.36 11.34 -6.70
CA PRO A 18 9.35 10.37 -6.21
C PRO A 18 9.14 9.84 -4.78
N ASN A 19 8.38 10.50 -3.90
CA ASN A 19 8.21 10.08 -2.50
C ASN A 19 7.05 10.81 -1.76
N GLU A 20 6.06 11.34 -2.49
CA GLU A 20 4.93 12.07 -1.87
C GLU A 20 3.86 11.06 -1.45
N VAL A 21 3.75 10.79 -0.14
CA VAL A 21 2.75 9.86 0.40
C VAL A 21 1.50 10.61 0.87
N LYS A 22 0.36 10.29 0.27
CA LYS A 22 -0.97 10.74 0.67
C LYS A 22 -1.75 9.58 1.28
N LYS A 23 -2.42 9.82 2.41
CA LYS A 23 -3.31 8.81 2.99
C LYS A 23 -4.57 8.71 2.15
N ALA A 24 -4.78 7.54 1.54
CA ALA A 24 -5.99 7.25 0.79
C ALA A 24 -7.10 6.72 1.70
N SER A 25 -6.74 6.09 2.83
CA SER A 25 -7.70 5.64 3.84
C SER A 25 -7.62 6.42 5.14
N ARG A 26 -8.79 6.67 5.74
CA ARG A 26 -8.94 7.26 7.08
C ARG A 26 -8.76 6.22 8.19
N GLU A 27 -9.02 4.96 7.89
CA GLU A 27 -8.98 3.86 8.85
C GLU A 27 -7.80 2.92 8.55
N PRO A 28 -7.20 2.30 9.57
CA PRO A 28 -6.17 1.30 9.34
C PRO A 28 -6.79 0.06 8.70
N LYS A 29 -6.17 -0.45 7.64
CA LYS A 29 -6.59 -1.71 7.02
C LYS A 29 -6.13 -2.94 7.79
N GLY A 30 -5.13 -2.79 8.66
CA GLY A 30 -4.58 -3.89 9.41
C GLY A 30 -3.37 -3.47 10.23
N TYR A 31 -2.58 -4.46 10.65
CA TYR A 31 -1.40 -4.26 11.48
C TYR A 31 -0.20 -5.01 10.92
N ALA A 32 0.99 -4.43 11.04
CA ALA A 32 2.22 -4.97 10.45
C ALA A 32 2.72 -6.27 11.11
N ASP A 33 2.17 -6.66 12.25
CA ASP A 33 2.47 -7.91 12.95
C ASP A 33 1.67 -9.11 12.42
N SER A 34 0.55 -8.87 11.71
CA SER A 34 -0.33 -9.93 11.21
C SER A 34 -0.58 -9.87 9.70
N GLU A 35 -0.44 -8.70 9.08
CA GLU A 35 -0.81 -8.49 7.68
C GLU A 35 0.42 -8.21 6.80
N PRO A 36 0.41 -8.64 5.53
CA PRO A 36 1.43 -8.24 4.57
C PRO A 36 1.37 -6.74 4.30
N PHE A 37 2.54 -6.15 4.05
CA PHE A 37 2.69 -4.73 3.73
C PHE A 37 3.86 -4.51 2.78
N CYS A 38 3.83 -3.39 2.08
CA CYS A 38 4.94 -2.93 1.25
C CYS A 38 5.65 -1.75 1.91
N ILE A 39 6.97 -1.66 1.73
CA ILE A 39 7.77 -0.55 2.24
C ILE A 39 8.11 0.38 1.09
N MET A 40 7.89 1.68 1.28
CA MET A 40 8.29 2.74 0.34
C MET A 40 8.40 4.07 1.08
N ALA A 41 9.35 4.93 0.69
CA ALA A 41 9.59 6.21 1.36
C ALA A 41 9.80 6.08 2.89
N ASN A 42 10.46 5.01 3.33
CA ASN A 42 10.65 4.65 4.74
C ASN A 42 9.34 4.47 5.54
N GLN A 43 8.21 4.31 4.86
CA GLN A 43 6.88 4.07 5.45
C GLN A 43 6.36 2.69 5.05
N ARG A 44 5.54 2.09 5.92
CA ARG A 44 4.83 0.84 5.64
C ARG A 44 3.45 1.16 5.08
N HIS A 45 3.08 0.45 4.02
CA HIS A 45 1.87 0.67 3.24
C HIS A 45 1.06 -0.62 3.22
N ALA A 46 -0.22 -0.54 3.55
CA ALA A 46 -1.12 -1.70 3.51
C ALA A 46 -1.24 -2.21 2.06
N VAL A 47 -1.56 -3.51 1.91
CA VAL A 47 -2.02 -4.06 0.64
C VAL A 47 -3.18 -3.23 0.08
N GLY A 48 -3.13 -2.93 -1.22
CA GLY A 48 -4.01 -2.01 -1.92
C GLY A 48 -3.48 -0.58 -2.03
N SER A 49 -2.36 -0.24 -1.39
CA SER A 49 -1.68 1.05 -1.62
C SER A 49 -1.21 1.17 -3.06
N LYS A 50 -1.25 2.39 -3.62
CA LYS A 50 -0.92 2.63 -5.02
C LYS A 50 0.24 3.60 -5.15
N ILE A 51 1.09 3.39 -6.15
CA ILE A 51 2.14 4.30 -6.57
C ILE A 51 1.77 4.84 -7.94
N MET A 52 1.65 6.16 -8.04
CA MET A 52 1.48 6.89 -9.29
C MET A 52 2.86 7.25 -9.82
N ASN A 53 3.27 6.59 -10.90
CA ASN A 53 4.49 6.90 -11.61
C ASN A 53 4.25 8.09 -12.55
N ARG A 54 5.32 8.82 -12.88
CA ARG A 54 5.26 9.99 -13.79
C ARG A 54 4.87 9.64 -15.23
N ASP A 55 5.07 8.38 -15.61
CA ASP A 55 4.67 7.84 -16.91
C ASP A 55 3.17 7.49 -16.98
N GLY A 56 2.42 7.74 -15.90
CA GLY A 56 1.00 7.41 -15.80
C GLY A 56 0.73 5.95 -15.42
N THR A 57 1.76 5.14 -15.21
CA THR A 57 1.58 3.75 -14.75
C THR A 57 1.30 3.71 -13.26
N GLU A 58 0.49 2.74 -12.84
CA GLU A 58 0.20 2.50 -11.44
C GLU A 58 0.93 1.25 -10.96
N THR A 59 1.44 1.28 -9.73
CA THR A 59 1.99 0.10 -9.05
C THR A 59 1.27 -0.11 -7.74
N VAL A 60 0.68 -1.28 -7.55
CA VAL A 60 -0.16 -1.60 -6.39
C VAL A 60 0.62 -2.49 -5.43
N CYS A 61 0.50 -2.21 -4.13
CA CYS A 61 0.99 -3.07 -3.08
C CYS A 61 0.09 -4.30 -2.99
N THR A 62 0.65 -5.48 -3.26
CA THR A 62 -0.02 -6.77 -3.12
C THR A 62 0.65 -7.58 -2.01
N GLU A 63 0.09 -8.74 -1.67
CA GLU A 63 0.72 -9.67 -0.71
C GLU A 63 2.10 -10.16 -1.17
N LYS A 64 2.37 -10.12 -2.49
CA LYS A 64 3.66 -10.47 -3.09
C LYS A 64 4.63 -9.28 -3.18
N GLY A 65 4.23 -8.10 -2.72
CA GLY A 65 4.96 -6.85 -2.86
C GLY A 65 4.39 -5.92 -3.94
N TRP A 66 5.18 -4.93 -4.35
CA TRP A 66 4.80 -3.96 -5.38
C TRP A 66 4.67 -4.64 -6.74
N GLN A 67 3.49 -4.56 -7.35
CA GLN A 67 3.19 -5.10 -8.67
C GLN A 67 2.67 -3.99 -9.57
N LYS A 68 3.15 -3.91 -10.81
CA LYS A 68 2.59 -2.96 -11.78
C LYS A 68 1.15 -3.38 -12.07
N GLU A 69 0.21 -2.48 -11.86
CA GLU A 69 -1.17 -2.67 -12.31
C GLU A 69 -1.16 -2.44 -13.82
N SER A 70 -0.80 -3.50 -14.54
CA SER A 70 -1.10 -3.57 -15.97
C SER A 70 -2.61 -3.71 -16.06
N HIS A 71 -3.29 -2.72 -16.65
CA HIS A 71 -4.62 -2.92 -17.23
C HIS A 71 -4.50 -3.98 -18.33
N ARG A 72 -4.31 -5.25 -17.95
CA ARG A 72 -4.71 -6.36 -18.79
C ARG A 72 -6.22 -6.38 -18.62
N GLU A 73 -6.87 -5.72 -19.57
CA GLU A 73 -8.31 -5.75 -19.78
C GLU A 73 -8.88 -7.08 -19.29
N SER A 74 -9.96 -6.95 -18.53
CA SER A 74 -10.91 -8.01 -18.29
C SER A 74 -11.34 -8.63 -19.62
N GLU A 75 -10.59 -9.61 -20.15
CA GLU A 75 -11.15 -10.64 -21.01
C GLU A 75 -11.97 -11.58 -20.09
N LYS A 76 -13.09 -11.06 -19.56
CA LYS A 76 -14.22 -11.89 -19.16
C LYS A 76 -15.22 -11.85 -20.31
N LYS A 77 -14.93 -12.77 -21.23
CA LYS A 77 -15.79 -13.50 -22.16
C LYS A 77 -17.29 -13.41 -21.90
#